data_AF-A0A2E8ETZ6-F1
#
_entry.id   AF-A0A2E8ETZ6-F1
#
_cell.length_a   1.000
_cell.length_b   1.000
_cell.length_c   1.000
_cell.angle_alpha   90.00
_cell.angle_beta   90.00
_cell.angle_gamma   90.00
#
_symmetry.space_group_name_H-M   'P 1'
#
loop_
_entity.id
_entity.type
_entity.pdbx_description
1 polymer ?
#
loop_
_entity_poly.entity_id
_entity_poly.type
_entity_poly.pdbx_seq_one_letter_code
_entity_poly.pdbx_strand_id
1 'polypeptide(L)' 'MKVDGKTIGDKKQFTIEEQFHDWFHEGLSADEVSAKVKKMYEDYCVWKEEKQKAFGESFKKN' A
#
# COMPACT_ATOMS: atom_id res chain seq x y z
N MET A 1 7.14 -12.84 10.92
CA MET A 1 6.35 -12.70 12.16
C MET A 1 4.87 -12.74 11.75
N LYS A 2 3.98 -13.38 12.52
CA LYS A 2 2.54 -13.42 12.23
C LYS A 2 1.82 -12.66 13.34
N VAL A 3 1.06 -11.63 12.97
CA VAL A 3 0.18 -10.89 13.88
C VAL A 3 -1.22 -11.03 13.31
N ASP A 4 -2.15 -11.49 14.13
CA ASP A 4 -3.56 -11.66 13.77
C ASP A 4 -3.84 -12.52 12.52
N GLY A 5 -3.09 -13.62 12.36
CA GLY A 5 -3.27 -14.55 11.23
C GLY A 5 -2.78 -14.04 9.88
N LYS A 6 -2.31 -12.80 9.81
CA LYS A 6 -1.74 -12.17 8.62
C LYS A 6 -0.21 -12.26 8.66
N THR A 7 0.40 -12.49 7.50
CA THR A 7 1.87 -12.61 7.39
C THR A 7 2.46 -11.22 7.13
N ILE A 8 3.29 -10.73 8.04
CA ILE A 8 4.00 -9.46 7.84
C ILE A 8 4.86 -9.57 6.57
N GLY A 9 4.64 -8.66 5.63
CA GLY A 9 5.25 -8.65 4.29
C GLY A 9 4.27 -8.90 3.13
N ASP A 10 3.04 -9.35 3.42
CA ASP A 10 2.00 -9.50 2.41
C ASP A 10 1.33 -8.13 2.15
N LYS A 11 1.85 -7.39 1.14
CA LYS A 11 1.41 -6.04 0.73
C LYS A 11 -0.10 -5.92 0.46
N LYS A 12 -0.83 -7.05 0.35
CA LYS A 12 -2.24 -7.10 -0.02
C LYS A 12 -3.20 -7.15 1.17
N GLN A 13 -2.71 -7.37 2.40
CA GLN A 13 -3.59 -7.63 3.56
C GLN A 13 -3.58 -6.57 4.66
N PHE A 14 -2.68 -5.59 4.57
CA PHE A 14 -2.54 -4.52 5.57
C PHE A 14 -2.72 -3.15 4.93
N THR A 15 -3.46 -2.29 5.62
CA THR A 15 -3.56 -0.87 5.25
C THR A 15 -2.20 -0.18 5.37
N ILE A 16 -2.04 0.96 4.69
CA ILE A 16 -0.80 1.76 4.77
C ILE A 16 -0.51 2.17 6.22
N GLU A 17 -1.57 2.45 6.99
CA GLU A 17 -1.48 2.84 8.40
C GLU A 17 -1.04 1.67 9.30
N GLU A 18 -1.60 0.47 9.12
CA GLU A 18 -1.14 -0.72 9.86
C GLU A 18 0.34 -1.03 9.59
N GLN A 19 0.80 -0.90 8.34
CA GLN A 19 2.22 -1.11 7.99
C GLN A 19 3.13 -0.02 8.57
N PHE A 20 2.64 1.22 8.67
CA PHE A 20 3.38 2.30 9.32
C PHE A 20 3.59 2.02 10.82
N HIS A 21 2.55 1.59 11.52
CA HIS A 21 2.62 1.25 12.94
C HIS A 21 3.55 0.06 13.20
N ASP A 22 3.52 -0.98 12.35
CA ASP A 22 4.42 -2.13 12.45
C ASP A 22 5.88 -1.71 12.24
N TRP A 23 6.18 -0.90 11.23
CA TRP A 23 7.54 -0.44 10.98
C TRP A 23 8.07 0.47 12.08
N PHE A 24 7.21 1.30 12.66
CA PHE A 24 7.57 2.14 13.78
C PHE A 24 7.89 1.31 15.04
N HIS A 25 7.18 0.21 15.27
CA HIS A 25 7.46 -0.73 16.37
C HIS A 25 8.65 -1.67 16.09
N GLU A 26 8.98 -1.96 14.83
CA GLU A 26 10.16 -2.75 14.45
C GLU A 26 11.50 -2.00 14.63
N GLY A 27 11.46 -0.74 15.06
CA GLY A 27 12.67 0.06 15.34
C GLY A 27 13.32 0.64 14.08
N LEU A 28 12.60 0.70 12.96
CA LEU A 28 13.04 1.42 11.77
C LEU A 28 13.13 2.92 12.07
N SER A 29 14.11 3.59 11.47
CA SER A 29 14.24 5.04 11.59
C SER A 29 13.09 5.76 10.87
N ALA A 30 12.73 6.96 11.34
CA ALA A 30 11.66 7.75 10.74
C ALA A 30 11.87 8.02 9.24
N ASP A 31 13.13 8.21 8.80
CA ASP A 31 13.50 8.35 7.39
C ASP A 31 13.22 7.09 6.56
N GLU A 32 13.55 5.91 7.09
CA GLU A 32 13.28 4.63 6.41
C GLU A 32 11.78 4.35 6.31
N VAL A 33 11.02 4.64 7.37
CA VAL A 33 9.57 4.52 7.37
C VAL A 33 8.96 5.47 6.35
N SER A 34 9.42 6.73 6.32
CA SER A 34 8.96 7.75 5.36
C SER A 34 9.21 7.33 3.91
N ALA A 35 10.39 6.81 3.59
CA ALA A 35 10.72 6.32 2.25
C ALA A 35 9.83 5.14 1.82
N LYS A 36 9.56 4.19 2.72
CA LYS A 36 8.69 3.05 2.44
C LYS A 36 7.22 3.45 2.27
N VAL A 37 6.71 4.34 3.13
CA VAL A 37 5.34 4.86 3.02
C VAL A 37 5.15 5.64 1.73
N LYS A 38 6.11 6.50 1.36
CA LYS A 38 6.07 7.25 0.10
C LYS A 38 5.94 6.32 -1.10
N LYS A 39 6.76 5.26 -1.16
CA LYS A 39 6.70 4.27 -2.23
C LYS A 39 5.35 3.55 -2.28
N MET A 40 4.77 3.21 -1.13
CA MET A 40 3.44 2.60 -1.08
C MET A 40 2.33 3.53 -1.56
N TYR A 41 2.41 4.82 -1.26
CA TYR A 41 1.47 5.81 -1.80
C TYR A 41 1.62 5.99 -3.31
N GLU A 42 2.84 6.01 -3.84
CA GLU A 42 3.10 6.05 -5.28
C GLU A 42 2.50 4.82 -5.99
N ASP A 43 2.75 3.61 -5.47
CA ASP A 43 2.17 2.36 -6.00
C ASP A 43 0.63 2.40 -5.96
N TYR A 44 0.03 2.94 -4.89
CA TYR A 44 -1.42 3.09 -4.77
C TYR A 44 -2.00 4.09 -5.78
N CYS A 45 -1.34 5.22 -6.00
CA CYS A 45 -1.77 6.22 -6.98
C CYS A 45 -1.77 5.65 -8.40
N VAL A 46 -0.69 4.95 -8.79
CA VAL A 46 -0.61 4.29 -10.10
C VAL A 46 -1.75 3.28 -10.27
N TRP A 47 -1.98 2.42 -9.27
CA TRP A 47 -3.10 1.47 -9.32
C TRP A 47 -4.47 2.15 -9.43
N LYS A 48 -4.68 3.27 -8.71
CA LYS A 48 -5.93 4.06 -8.79
C LYS A 48 -6.13 4.65 -10.19
N GLU A 49 -5.10 5.22 -10.79
CA GLU A 49 -5.16 5.78 -12.14
C GLU A 49 -5.45 4.71 -13.19
N GLU A 50 -4.79 3.55 -13.11
CA GLU A 50 -5.08 2.43 -14.02
C GLU A 50 -6.52 1.93 -13.88
N LYS A 51 -7.03 1.83 -12.65
CA LYS A 51 -8.42 1.45 -12.38
C LYS A 51 -9.42 2.49 -12.91
N GLN A 52 -9.15 3.77 -12.73
CA GLN A 52 -9.99 4.86 -13.24
C GLN A 52 -9.99 4.88 -14.77
N LYS A 53 -8.84 4.66 -15.41
CA LYS A 53 -8.73 4.54 -16.86
C LYS A 53 -9.52 3.36 -17.39
N ALA A 54 -9.34 2.16 -16.81
CA ALA A 54 -10.08 0.97 -17.19
C ALA A 54 -11.61 1.14 -16.99
N PHE A 55 -12.02 1.83 -15.91
CA PHE A 55 -13.42 2.18 -15.68
C PHE A 55 -13.93 3.16 -16.75
N GLY A 56 -13.21 4.22 -17.07
CA GLY A 56 -13.56 5.15 -18.15
C GLY A 56 -13.66 4.50 -19.52
N GLU A 57 -12.78 3.54 -19.82
CA GLU A 57 -12.83 2.77 -21.08
C GLU A 57 -14.02 1.80 -21.13
N SER A 58 -14.54 1.33 -20.00
CA SER A 58 -15.74 0.49 -19.98
C SER A 58 -17.00 1.19 -20.51
N PHE A 59 -17.05 2.53 -20.44
CA PHE A 59 -18.15 3.33 -21.00
C PHE A 59 -18.04 3.54 -22.52
N LYS A 60 -16.87 3.33 -23.12
CA LYS A 60 -16.64 3.48 -24.56
C LYS A 60 -16.97 2.22 -25.36
N LYS A 61 -17.38 1.14 -24.68
CA LYS A 61 -17.72 -0.15 -25.27
C LYS A 61 -19.20 -0.29 -25.66
N ASN A 62 -19.97 0.80 -25.61
CA ASN A 62 -21.35 0.88 -26.11
C ASN A 62 -21.41 1.67 -27.41
#